data_AF-A0A0C2WHK4-F1
#
_entry.id   AF-A0A0C2WHK4-F1
#
_cell.length_a   1.000
_cell.length_b   1.000
_cell.length_c   1.000
_cell.angle_alpha   90.00
_cell.angle_beta   90.00
_cell.angle_gamma   90.00
#
_symmetry.space_group_name_H-M   'P 1'
#
loop_
_entity.id
_entity.type
_entity.pdbx_description
1 polymer ?
#
loop_
_entity_poly.entity_id
_entity_poly.type
_entity_poly.pdbx_seq_one_letter_code
_entity_poly.pdbx_strand_id
1 'polypeptide(L)'
;VDTELLAKAFDNPLNKLSGCALEWFLVHKCLVEECSVSTAMSVYSAFTWYWDNMDGERYAGQYAYNEERGDVCGCLARAPVIRGLLKTIKARCAHDVKNQAEPMTIGEMVQMIRWSEQVVPQECLAQQMNQSQEQFLVSQHALMRALVTTAFTLWTRCMHSTYSWYCSCNTFGTIRLGDLCALQAAHVSGDLSQPPYNVPYFQVSLVNRKGWLRKVNSQSDLDNGRTFKIFKQDIPEIDMYTHLRTWIQHLESTSGRKLQEGDYIFPYMSPNSHIHPIEPISHDKVQNLLSTFTKGAGLTKHFKTHCFRRGGAQYRFMHAPLGKRWTLDMIQWWGGWASGEQTDMLIRYLVNSLQSQENDYSDALDLLRNGDPNKSLMGEHELTGLATTDELRTLGTTILAAIQSCNCVPTLVPTHPAPGYDPTQQDDAPDVSPMFCLEKDSARTKLQPQGYYVPSLGPGEWKKAIEQWHHGDPAAGMAAMKDWPQSAFSGRKKKDLATIRRGRYLIAMAYEGYGTPSFLFLFI
;
A
#
# COMPACT_ATOMS: atom_id res chain seq x y z
N VAL A 1 24.02 -2.08 -36.80
CA VAL A 1 24.21 -0.84 -36.00
C VAL A 1 25.68 -0.77 -35.61
N ASP A 2 26.27 0.40 -35.54
CA ASP A 2 27.61 0.58 -34.97
C ASP A 2 27.56 0.30 -33.45
N THR A 3 28.15 -0.80 -33.02
CA THR A 3 28.08 -1.28 -31.63
C THR A 3 29.00 -0.53 -30.70
N GLU A 4 30.13 0.00 -31.17
CA GLU A 4 31.04 0.80 -30.33
C GLU A 4 30.47 2.20 -30.07
N LEU A 5 29.84 2.80 -31.08
CA LEU A 5 29.13 4.07 -30.95
C LEU A 5 27.86 3.93 -30.10
N LEU A 6 27.16 2.79 -30.21
CA LEU A 6 26.00 2.47 -29.39
C LEU A 6 26.39 2.24 -27.91
N ALA A 7 27.52 1.59 -27.65
CA ALA A 7 28.04 1.41 -26.29
C ALA A 7 28.42 2.73 -25.59
N LYS A 8 28.61 3.81 -26.36
CA LYS A 8 28.87 5.18 -25.89
C LYS A 8 27.65 6.10 -26.02
N ALA A 9 26.47 5.56 -26.29
CA ALA A 9 25.28 6.35 -26.63
C ALA A 9 24.74 7.21 -25.48
N PHE A 10 25.14 6.98 -24.22
CA PHE A 10 24.74 7.81 -23.08
C PHE A 10 25.92 8.56 -22.44
N ASP A 11 27.13 8.46 -22.97
CA ASP A 11 28.30 9.18 -22.46
C ASP A 11 28.32 10.65 -22.92
N ASN A 12 29.12 11.50 -22.27
CA ASN A 12 29.40 12.87 -22.73
C ASN A 12 30.66 12.84 -23.64
N PRO A 13 30.62 13.34 -24.90
CA PRO A 13 29.50 13.98 -25.59
C PRO A 13 28.50 12.98 -26.19
N LEU A 14 27.23 13.40 -26.20
CA LEU A 14 26.14 12.65 -26.80
C LEU A 14 26.33 12.52 -28.32
N ASN A 15 25.88 11.41 -28.88
CA ASN A 15 26.17 11.03 -30.26
C ASN A 15 24.89 10.70 -31.05
N LYS A 16 25.01 10.50 -32.37
CA LYS A 16 23.87 10.26 -33.28
C LYS A 16 22.99 9.04 -32.92
N LEU A 17 23.46 8.13 -32.07
CA LEU A 17 22.69 6.97 -31.58
C LEU A 17 22.03 7.20 -30.21
N SER A 18 22.32 8.30 -29.50
CA SER A 18 21.78 8.58 -28.15
C SER A 18 20.24 8.60 -28.10
N GLY A 19 19.58 9.15 -29.13
CA GLY A 19 18.12 9.12 -29.25
C GLY A 19 17.59 7.70 -29.49
N CYS A 20 18.15 7.01 -30.48
CA CYS A 20 17.77 5.64 -30.84
C CYS A 20 17.99 4.65 -29.67
N ALA A 21 19.05 4.81 -28.89
CA ALA A 21 19.35 3.98 -27.73
C ALA A 21 18.28 4.10 -26.64
N LEU A 22 17.82 5.33 -26.34
CA LEU A 22 16.71 5.54 -25.39
C LEU A 22 15.38 5.02 -25.97
N GLU A 23 15.14 5.21 -27.27
CA GLU A 23 13.96 4.70 -27.96
C GLU A 23 13.89 3.16 -27.87
N TRP A 24 14.97 2.46 -28.24
CA TRP A 24 15.06 1.00 -28.16
C TRP A 24 15.00 0.50 -26.72
N PHE A 25 15.55 1.22 -25.75
CA PHE A 25 15.42 0.86 -24.33
C PHE A 25 13.97 0.98 -23.83
N LEU A 26 13.26 2.05 -24.20
CA LEU A 26 11.84 2.21 -23.90
C LEU A 26 10.96 1.16 -24.61
N VAL A 27 11.25 0.87 -25.89
CA VAL A 27 10.60 -0.21 -26.66
C VAL A 27 10.85 -1.57 -26.00
N HIS A 28 12.09 -1.91 -25.64
CA HIS A 28 12.41 -3.19 -25.02
C HIS A 28 11.71 -3.32 -23.66
N LYS A 29 11.88 -2.34 -22.76
CA LYS A 29 11.25 -2.39 -21.44
C LYS A 29 9.72 -2.42 -21.51
N CYS A 30 9.08 -1.60 -22.35
CA CYS A 30 7.62 -1.43 -22.28
C CYS A 30 6.85 -2.31 -23.27
N LEU A 31 7.45 -2.68 -24.41
CA LEU A 31 6.82 -3.48 -25.47
C LEU A 31 7.33 -4.92 -25.56
N VAL A 32 8.50 -5.25 -25.00
CA VAL A 32 9.05 -6.64 -24.99
C VAL A 32 9.04 -7.26 -23.59
N GLU A 33 9.47 -6.52 -22.56
CA GLU A 33 9.32 -6.92 -21.14
C GLU A 33 7.96 -6.48 -20.54
N GLU A 34 7.03 -5.99 -21.37
CA GLU A 34 5.66 -5.57 -21.01
C GLU A 34 5.54 -4.60 -19.81
N CYS A 35 6.61 -3.86 -19.47
CA CYS A 35 6.61 -2.99 -18.30
C CYS A 35 5.55 -1.86 -18.40
N SER A 36 5.01 -1.52 -17.23
CA SER A 36 3.96 -0.51 -17.07
C SER A 36 4.36 0.89 -17.56
N VAL A 37 3.34 1.74 -17.83
CA VAL A 37 3.52 3.18 -18.10
C VAL A 37 4.34 3.89 -17.01
N SER A 38 4.25 3.42 -15.76
CA SER A 38 5.05 3.99 -14.66
C SER A 38 6.54 3.81 -14.91
N THR A 39 6.95 2.64 -15.42
CA THR A 39 8.33 2.34 -15.82
C THR A 39 8.76 3.26 -16.97
N ALA A 40 7.95 3.37 -18.03
CA ALA A 40 8.21 4.25 -19.17
C ALA A 40 8.42 5.73 -18.75
N MET A 41 7.55 6.23 -17.88
CA MET A 41 7.62 7.60 -17.35
C MET A 41 8.79 7.80 -16.40
N SER A 42 9.17 6.78 -15.62
CA SER A 42 10.32 6.85 -14.70
C SER A 42 11.63 6.88 -15.48
N VAL A 43 11.79 6.02 -16.49
CA VAL A 43 12.92 6.03 -17.43
C VAL A 43 13.02 7.37 -18.15
N TYR A 44 11.93 7.86 -18.75
CA TYR A 44 11.90 9.19 -19.38
C TYR A 44 12.33 10.30 -18.41
N SER A 45 11.85 10.28 -17.17
CA SER A 45 12.18 11.32 -16.18
C SER A 45 13.65 11.25 -15.75
N ALA A 46 14.20 10.04 -15.59
CA ALA A 46 15.60 9.82 -15.26
C ALA A 46 16.53 10.30 -16.38
N PHE A 47 16.27 9.92 -17.64
CA PHE A 47 17.04 10.40 -18.80
C PHE A 47 16.87 11.91 -19.05
N THR A 48 15.69 12.46 -18.76
CA THR A 48 15.46 13.91 -18.81
C THR A 48 16.39 14.64 -17.84
N TRP A 49 16.38 14.24 -16.56
CA TRP A 49 17.23 14.83 -15.53
C TRP A 49 18.73 14.60 -15.81
N TYR A 50 19.11 13.39 -16.22
CA TYR A 50 20.50 13.03 -16.53
C TYR A 50 21.11 13.93 -17.60
N TRP A 51 20.38 14.14 -18.72
CA TRP A 51 20.87 15.01 -19.79
C TRP A 51 20.74 16.51 -19.46
N ASP A 52 19.72 16.95 -18.73
CA ASP A 52 19.62 18.33 -18.24
C ASP A 52 20.80 18.75 -17.33
N ASN A 53 21.53 17.79 -16.74
CA ASN A 53 22.64 18.03 -15.80
C ASN A 53 24.00 17.52 -16.34
N MET A 54 24.10 17.14 -17.62
CA MET A 54 25.28 16.46 -18.17
C MET A 54 26.45 17.38 -18.57
N ASP A 55 26.16 18.55 -19.17
CA ASP A 55 27.16 19.43 -19.80
C ASP A 55 26.72 20.91 -19.68
N GLY A 56 26.45 21.33 -18.43
CA GLY A 56 25.83 22.62 -18.14
C GLY A 56 24.50 22.80 -18.90
N GLU A 57 24.32 23.94 -19.54
CA GLU A 57 23.10 24.25 -20.30
C GLU A 57 23.04 23.57 -21.69
N ARG A 58 24.12 22.97 -22.20
CA ARG A 58 24.20 22.49 -23.60
C ARG A 58 23.10 21.49 -23.96
N TYR A 59 22.85 20.54 -23.07
CA TYR A 59 21.80 19.51 -23.23
C TYR A 59 20.56 19.80 -22.37
N ALA A 60 20.45 21.00 -21.78
CA ALA A 60 19.31 21.39 -20.97
C ALA A 60 18.15 21.93 -21.82
N GLY A 61 16.92 21.70 -21.38
CA GLY A 61 15.72 22.27 -22.03
C GLY A 61 15.28 21.51 -23.30
N GLN A 62 14.78 22.23 -24.30
CA GLN A 62 14.09 21.63 -25.45
C GLN A 62 15.07 21.17 -26.55
N TYR A 63 14.98 19.88 -26.93
CA TYR A 63 15.79 19.27 -27.98
C TYR A 63 15.73 20.02 -29.32
N ALA A 64 16.90 20.25 -29.91
CA ALA A 64 17.13 20.59 -31.31
C ALA A 64 18.39 19.86 -31.83
N TYR A 65 18.47 19.69 -33.16
CA TYR A 65 19.60 19.07 -33.84
C TYR A 65 20.10 20.02 -34.93
N ASN A 66 21.41 20.20 -35.03
CA ASN A 66 22.04 21.04 -36.06
C ASN A 66 22.65 20.12 -37.13
N GLU A 67 21.94 19.96 -38.24
CA GLU A 67 22.36 19.07 -39.33
C GLU A 67 23.69 19.47 -39.99
N GLU A 68 23.99 20.78 -40.05
CA GLU A 68 25.22 21.31 -40.64
C GLU A 68 26.47 21.02 -39.80
N ARG A 69 26.31 20.92 -38.48
CA ARG A 69 27.42 20.66 -37.53
C ARG A 69 27.45 19.23 -37.00
N GLY A 70 26.35 18.48 -37.11
CA GLY A 70 26.15 17.21 -36.42
C GLY A 70 25.97 17.36 -34.90
N ASP A 71 25.83 18.60 -34.39
CA ASP A 71 25.71 18.91 -32.97
C ASP A 71 24.27 18.70 -32.47
N VAL A 72 24.15 18.17 -31.25
CA VAL A 72 22.89 18.10 -30.50
C VAL A 72 22.88 19.18 -29.43
N CYS A 73 21.76 19.90 -29.29
CA CYS A 73 21.51 20.79 -28.16
C CYS A 73 20.13 20.55 -27.54
N GLY A 74 20.01 20.85 -26.26
CA GLY A 74 18.83 20.52 -25.46
C GLY A 74 18.62 19.02 -25.23
N CYS A 75 17.62 18.70 -24.41
CA CYS A 75 17.53 17.35 -23.82
C CYS A 75 16.92 16.34 -24.79
N LEU A 76 17.71 15.37 -25.23
CA LEU A 76 17.31 14.29 -26.16
C LEU A 76 16.06 13.50 -25.71
N ALA A 77 15.78 13.40 -24.40
CA ALA A 77 14.55 12.75 -23.92
C ALA A 77 13.29 13.53 -24.33
N ARG A 78 13.41 14.85 -24.52
CA ARG A 78 12.34 15.75 -25.00
C ARG A 78 12.22 15.78 -26.52
N ALA A 79 12.95 14.94 -27.26
CA ALA A 79 12.84 14.83 -28.71
C ALA A 79 11.43 14.37 -29.14
N PRO A 80 10.94 14.77 -30.34
CA PRO A 80 9.62 14.40 -30.83
C PRO A 80 9.36 12.89 -30.88
N VAL A 81 10.35 12.09 -31.26
CA VAL A 81 10.24 10.61 -31.35
C VAL A 81 9.96 9.98 -29.99
N ILE A 82 10.72 10.34 -28.95
CA ILE A 82 10.54 9.84 -27.58
C ILE A 82 9.17 10.27 -27.01
N ARG A 83 8.77 11.53 -27.25
CA ARG A 83 7.43 12.02 -26.88
C ARG A 83 6.30 11.27 -27.61
N GLY A 84 6.50 10.92 -28.87
CA GLY A 84 5.60 10.09 -29.67
C GLY A 84 5.46 8.68 -29.11
N LEU A 85 6.59 7.99 -28.89
CA LEU A 85 6.63 6.65 -28.28
C LEU A 85 5.93 6.62 -26.91
N LEU A 86 6.18 7.62 -26.05
CA LEU A 86 5.50 7.73 -24.75
C LEU A 86 3.99 7.98 -24.87
N LYS A 87 3.53 8.67 -25.91
CA LYS A 87 2.09 8.80 -26.21
C LYS A 87 1.50 7.44 -26.61
N THR A 88 2.19 6.67 -27.45
CA THR A 88 1.78 5.32 -27.87
C THR A 88 1.73 4.33 -26.70
N ILE A 89 2.76 4.30 -25.84
CA ILE A 89 2.80 3.46 -24.63
C ILE A 89 1.65 3.83 -23.68
N LYS A 90 1.38 5.13 -23.48
CA LYS A 90 0.22 5.60 -22.69
C LYS A 90 -1.12 5.20 -23.30
N ALA A 91 -1.26 5.26 -24.63
CA ALA A 91 -2.49 4.89 -25.31
C ALA A 91 -2.76 3.38 -25.20
N ARG A 92 -1.76 2.52 -25.45
CA ARG A 92 -1.87 1.06 -25.27
C ARG A 92 -2.39 0.70 -23.88
N CYS A 93 -1.74 1.27 -22.86
CA CYS A 93 -2.07 1.00 -21.46
C CYS A 93 -3.18 1.91 -20.90
N ALA A 94 -3.90 2.69 -21.72
CA ALA A 94 -5.10 3.40 -21.28
C ALA A 94 -6.23 2.44 -20.89
N HIS A 95 -6.22 1.23 -21.47
CA HIS A 95 -7.13 0.13 -21.15
C HIS A 95 -6.71 -0.61 -19.85
N ASP A 96 -5.51 -0.40 -19.32
CA ASP A 96 -4.99 -1.02 -18.09
C ASP A 96 -5.52 -0.36 -16.79
N VAL A 97 -6.80 0.02 -16.78
CA VAL A 97 -7.50 0.54 -15.58
C VAL A 97 -7.41 -0.46 -14.41
N LYS A 98 -7.24 -1.75 -14.70
CA LYS A 98 -6.96 -2.87 -13.78
C LYS A 98 -5.75 -2.64 -12.84
N ASN A 99 -4.84 -1.72 -13.13
CA ASN A 99 -3.69 -1.43 -12.25
C ASN A 99 -4.01 -0.56 -11.02
N GLN A 100 -5.24 -0.04 -10.88
CA GLN A 100 -5.68 0.56 -9.63
C GLN A 100 -5.82 -0.52 -8.54
N ALA A 101 -5.23 -0.29 -7.36
CA ALA A 101 -5.41 -1.21 -6.23
C ALA A 101 -6.90 -1.34 -5.88
N GLU A 102 -7.37 -2.59 -5.75
CA GLU A 102 -8.75 -2.89 -5.39
C GLU A 102 -9.07 -2.32 -3.99
N PRO A 103 -10.24 -1.70 -3.80
CA PRO A 103 -10.68 -1.28 -2.48
C PRO A 103 -11.01 -2.51 -1.63
N MET A 104 -10.56 -2.51 -0.37
CA MET A 104 -11.11 -3.46 0.59
C MET A 104 -12.44 -2.89 1.09
N THR A 105 -13.53 -3.58 0.82
CA THR A 105 -14.88 -3.17 1.22
C THR A 105 -15.09 -3.34 2.72
N ILE A 106 -16.17 -2.75 3.25
CA ILE A 106 -16.54 -2.90 4.66
C ILE A 106 -16.82 -4.38 5.03
N GLY A 107 -17.41 -5.17 4.13
CA GLY A 107 -17.63 -6.61 4.35
C GLY A 107 -16.32 -7.41 4.45
N GLU A 108 -15.33 -7.06 3.62
CA GLU A 108 -14.02 -7.73 3.62
C GLU A 108 -13.18 -7.33 4.85
N MET A 109 -13.29 -6.08 5.32
CA MET A 109 -12.77 -5.67 6.63
C MET A 109 -13.41 -6.47 7.77
N VAL A 110 -14.74 -6.58 7.79
CA VAL A 110 -15.49 -7.36 8.78
C VAL A 110 -15.05 -8.83 8.80
N GLN A 111 -14.94 -9.46 7.63
CA GLN A 111 -14.50 -10.85 7.49
C GLN A 111 -13.05 -11.04 7.98
N MET A 112 -12.14 -10.12 7.66
CA MET A 112 -10.74 -10.18 8.08
C MET A 112 -10.55 -9.98 9.60
N ILE A 113 -11.32 -9.08 10.22
CA ILE A 113 -11.24 -8.84 11.67
C ILE A 113 -11.89 -9.96 12.46
N ARG A 114 -13.08 -10.44 12.06
CA ARG A 114 -13.73 -11.59 12.73
C ARG A 114 -12.88 -12.86 12.65
N TRP A 115 -12.26 -13.15 11.51
CA TRP A 115 -11.28 -14.24 11.42
C TRP A 115 -10.10 -14.02 12.39
N SER A 116 -9.56 -12.81 12.45
CA SER A 116 -8.48 -12.48 13.38
C SER A 116 -8.89 -12.67 14.85
N GLU A 117 -10.12 -12.34 15.21
CA GLU A 117 -10.69 -12.49 16.57
C GLU A 117 -11.02 -13.94 16.92
N GLN A 118 -11.41 -14.77 15.93
CA GLN A 118 -11.56 -16.22 16.09
C GLN A 118 -10.21 -16.93 16.34
N VAL A 119 -9.13 -16.46 15.71
CA VAL A 119 -7.77 -17.04 15.90
C VAL A 119 -7.12 -16.54 17.19
N VAL A 120 -7.39 -15.29 17.61
CA VAL A 120 -6.90 -14.73 18.88
C VAL A 120 -8.03 -13.94 19.56
N PRO A 121 -8.76 -14.52 20.53
CA PRO A 121 -9.77 -13.79 21.30
C PRO A 121 -9.21 -12.50 21.94
N GLN A 122 -10.07 -11.51 22.18
CA GLN A 122 -9.65 -10.20 22.69
C GLN A 122 -9.06 -10.30 24.11
N GLU A 123 -9.52 -11.29 24.87
CA GLU A 123 -9.08 -11.67 26.21
C GLU A 123 -7.59 -12.06 26.23
N CYS A 124 -7.10 -12.71 25.17
CA CYS A 124 -5.70 -13.09 25.02
C CYS A 124 -4.77 -11.87 24.90
N LEU A 125 -5.28 -10.70 24.50
CA LEU A 125 -4.45 -9.49 24.38
C LEU A 125 -4.05 -8.91 25.74
N ALA A 126 -4.81 -9.21 26.80
CA ALA A 126 -4.54 -8.79 28.19
C ALA A 126 -3.63 -9.77 28.95
N GLN A 127 -3.34 -10.94 28.39
CA GLN A 127 -2.55 -12.01 29.03
C GLN A 127 -1.13 -12.02 28.46
N GLN A 128 -0.13 -12.28 29.32
CA GLN A 128 1.20 -12.68 28.86
C GLN A 128 1.23 -14.20 28.71
N MET A 129 1.60 -14.68 27.51
CA MET A 129 1.65 -16.10 27.20
C MET A 129 2.99 -16.71 27.63
N ASN A 130 2.94 -17.93 28.17
CA ASN A 130 4.14 -18.65 28.62
C ASN A 130 5.04 -19.07 27.44
N GLN A 131 4.48 -19.26 26.24
CA GLN A 131 5.24 -19.61 25.05
C GLN A 131 5.50 -18.38 24.17
N SER A 132 6.74 -18.22 23.72
CA SER A 132 7.15 -17.13 22.83
C SER A 132 6.39 -17.14 21.49
N GLN A 133 6.16 -18.32 20.91
CA GLN A 133 5.43 -18.46 19.65
C GLN A 133 3.96 -18.02 19.76
N GLU A 134 3.31 -18.33 20.88
CA GLU A 134 1.94 -17.87 21.19
C GLU A 134 1.93 -16.35 21.36
N GLN A 135 2.82 -15.78 22.18
CA GLN A 135 2.93 -14.33 22.35
C GLN A 135 3.17 -13.61 20.99
N PHE A 136 4.00 -14.17 20.12
CA PHE A 136 4.27 -13.59 18.79
C PHE A 136 3.08 -13.65 17.84
N LEU A 137 2.22 -14.67 17.95
CA LEU A 137 0.95 -14.74 17.23
C LEU A 137 -0.03 -13.70 17.77
N VAL A 138 -0.19 -13.63 19.10
CA VAL A 138 -1.05 -12.65 19.78
C VAL A 138 -0.68 -11.22 19.40
N SER A 139 0.61 -10.86 19.48
CA SER A 139 1.11 -9.54 19.06
C SER A 139 0.93 -9.27 17.57
N GLN A 140 1.04 -10.27 16.69
CA GLN A 140 0.74 -10.09 15.25
C GLN A 140 -0.72 -9.79 14.98
N HIS A 141 -1.65 -10.50 15.63
CA HIS A 141 -3.09 -10.25 15.48
C HIS A 141 -3.49 -8.90 16.06
N ALA A 142 -2.97 -8.53 17.23
CA ALA A 142 -3.20 -7.22 17.84
C ALA A 142 -2.67 -6.06 16.99
N LEU A 143 -1.41 -6.14 16.52
CA LEU A 143 -0.81 -5.14 15.63
C LEU A 143 -1.63 -5.00 14.34
N MET A 144 -2.04 -6.12 13.72
CA MET A 144 -2.78 -6.06 12.47
C MET A 144 -4.17 -5.45 12.62
N ARG A 145 -4.93 -5.77 13.68
CA ARG A 145 -6.23 -5.10 13.94
C ARG A 145 -6.07 -3.60 14.05
N ALA A 146 -5.13 -3.13 14.87
CA ALA A 146 -4.85 -1.71 15.02
C ALA A 146 -4.37 -1.05 13.71
N LEU A 147 -3.49 -1.72 12.96
CA LEU A 147 -2.92 -1.18 11.73
C LEU A 147 -3.99 -1.03 10.63
N VAL A 148 -4.80 -2.07 10.38
CA VAL A 148 -5.78 -2.04 9.28
C VAL A 148 -6.95 -1.11 9.58
N THR A 149 -7.45 -1.08 10.82
CA THR A 149 -8.50 -0.14 11.23
C THR A 149 -8.01 1.31 11.23
N THR A 150 -6.76 1.57 11.62
CA THR A 150 -6.12 2.89 11.49
C THR A 150 -5.94 3.28 10.01
N ALA A 151 -5.49 2.37 9.15
CA ALA A 151 -5.33 2.64 7.71
C ALA A 151 -6.68 2.94 7.02
N PHE A 152 -7.73 2.19 7.38
CA PHE A 152 -9.09 2.34 6.87
C PHE A 152 -9.79 3.60 7.42
N THR A 153 -9.46 4.02 8.65
CA THR A 153 -9.99 5.26 9.24
C THR A 153 -9.24 6.50 8.76
N LEU A 154 -7.90 6.54 8.79
CA LEU A 154 -7.09 7.74 8.46
C LEU A 154 -6.73 7.89 6.96
N TRP A 155 -7.05 6.88 6.14
CA TRP A 155 -6.78 6.85 4.71
C TRP A 155 -5.29 7.04 4.39
N THR A 156 -4.48 6.35 5.19
CA THR A 156 -3.01 6.32 5.13
C THR A 156 -2.53 5.12 4.32
N ARG A 157 -1.36 5.28 3.69
CA ARG A 157 -0.64 4.22 2.98
C ARG A 157 0.33 3.56 3.95
N CYS A 158 0.40 2.24 3.99
CA CYS A 158 1.36 1.52 4.85
C CYS A 158 2.80 1.53 4.28
N MET A 159 3.23 2.65 3.70
CA MET A 159 4.55 2.86 3.11
C MET A 159 5.44 3.66 4.06
N HIS A 160 6.67 3.21 4.21
CA HIS A 160 7.79 3.98 4.76
C HIS A 160 8.70 4.37 3.59
N SER A 161 8.99 5.66 3.43
CA SER A 161 9.94 6.13 2.42
C SER A 161 10.90 7.16 3.01
N THR A 162 12.13 6.73 3.27
CA THR A 162 13.25 7.59 3.62
C THR A 162 13.74 8.33 2.39
N TYR A 163 13.22 9.54 2.18
CA TYR A 163 13.81 10.46 1.20
C TYR A 163 15.01 11.15 1.87
N SER A 164 16.22 10.79 1.46
CA SER A 164 17.38 11.63 1.69
C SER A 164 17.36 12.79 0.69
N TRP A 165 17.60 14.01 1.15
CA TRP A 165 17.70 15.20 0.31
C TRP A 165 18.91 16.02 0.75
N TYR A 166 19.75 16.40 -0.22
CA TYR A 166 20.82 17.36 0.02
C TYR A 166 20.20 18.76 0.16
N CYS A 167 20.01 19.20 1.39
CA CYS A 167 19.69 20.60 1.65
C CYS A 167 20.95 21.47 1.47
N SER A 168 20.80 22.66 0.88
CA SER A 168 21.93 23.57 0.58
C SER A 168 22.67 24.08 1.84
N CYS A 169 22.15 23.83 3.04
CA CYS A 169 22.79 24.13 4.33
C CYS A 169 23.73 23.01 4.84
N ASN A 170 24.11 22.06 3.98
CA ASN A 170 25.10 21.00 4.26
C ASN A 170 24.79 20.13 5.50
N THR A 171 23.51 20.03 5.86
CA THR A 171 23.01 19.27 7.01
C THR A 171 22.23 18.05 6.53
N PHE A 172 22.56 16.86 7.04
CA PHE A 172 22.00 15.57 6.59
C PHE A 172 20.58 15.33 7.16
N GLY A 173 19.58 16.00 6.58
CA GLY A 173 18.18 15.93 7.00
C GLY A 173 17.40 14.77 6.41
N THR A 174 17.25 13.67 7.15
CA THR A 174 16.43 12.51 6.75
C THR A 174 14.94 12.79 6.98
N ILE A 175 14.25 13.35 5.98
CA ILE A 175 12.80 13.57 6.05
C ILE A 175 12.07 12.22 5.86
N ARG A 176 11.52 11.68 6.96
CA ARG A 176 10.78 10.41 6.97
C ARG A 176 9.38 10.60 6.39
N LEU A 177 9.19 10.31 5.10
CA LEU A 177 7.86 10.30 4.47
C LEU A 177 7.19 8.94 4.69
N GLY A 178 6.57 8.77 5.86
CA GLY A 178 5.82 7.57 6.24
C GLY A 178 4.38 7.89 6.62
N ASP A 179 3.42 7.40 5.82
CA ASP A 179 2.00 7.74 5.96
C ASP A 179 1.34 7.05 7.19
N LEU A 180 1.80 5.85 7.57
CA LEU A 180 1.31 5.10 8.74
C LEU A 180 2.42 4.41 9.53
N CYS A 181 3.37 3.74 8.86
CA CYS A 181 4.44 3.00 9.54
C CYS A 181 5.45 3.93 10.27
N ALA A 182 5.36 5.25 10.08
CA ALA A 182 6.13 6.25 10.83
C ALA A 182 5.31 6.96 11.92
N LEU A 183 4.10 6.45 12.24
CA LEU A 183 3.33 6.95 13.39
C LEU A 183 4.09 6.61 14.69
N GLN A 184 4.20 7.58 15.60
CA GLN A 184 4.99 7.50 16.83
C GLN A 184 4.12 7.90 18.02
N ALA A 185 4.56 7.61 19.26
CA ALA A 185 3.78 7.93 20.45
C ALA A 185 3.49 9.43 20.59
N ALA A 186 4.44 10.32 20.22
CA ALA A 186 4.22 11.76 20.16
C ALA A 186 3.09 12.19 19.21
N HIS A 187 2.74 11.34 18.24
CA HIS A 187 1.67 11.59 17.28
C HIS A 187 0.29 11.13 17.76
N VAL A 188 0.16 10.55 18.97
CA VAL A 188 -1.11 10.04 19.52
C VAL A 188 -1.34 10.64 20.91
N SER A 189 -2.43 11.38 21.12
CA SER A 189 -2.77 11.90 22.45
C SER A 189 -3.31 10.80 23.37
N GLY A 190 -3.23 11.05 24.68
CA GLY A 190 -4.08 10.35 25.64
C GLY A 190 -5.57 10.71 25.47
N ASP A 191 -6.39 10.16 26.36
CA ASP A 191 -7.83 10.38 26.43
C ASP A 191 -8.20 11.86 26.62
N LEU A 192 -9.08 12.35 25.76
CA LEU A 192 -9.65 13.69 25.78
C LEU A 192 -11.18 13.60 25.74
N SER A 193 -11.83 14.64 26.27
CA SER A 193 -13.26 14.89 26.06
C SER A 193 -13.46 16.37 25.78
N GLN A 194 -14.63 16.75 25.24
CA GLN A 194 -14.96 18.15 24.98
C GLN A 194 -16.43 18.44 25.32
N PRO A 195 -16.75 19.56 25.99
CA PRO A 195 -18.12 20.03 26.16
C PRO A 195 -18.85 20.26 24.81
N PRO A 196 -20.19 20.27 24.78
CA PRO A 196 -21.09 20.07 25.92
C PRO A 196 -21.33 18.59 26.27
N TYR A 197 -21.11 17.67 25.32
CA TYR A 197 -21.49 16.26 25.48
C TYR A 197 -20.43 15.37 26.12
N ASN A 198 -19.20 15.86 26.30
CA ASN A 198 -18.06 15.16 26.93
C ASN A 198 -17.76 13.77 26.36
N VAL A 199 -18.12 13.53 25.08
CA VAL A 199 -17.83 12.26 24.39
C VAL A 199 -16.31 12.04 24.34
N PRO A 200 -15.80 10.87 24.78
CA PRO A 200 -14.37 10.61 24.81
C PRO A 200 -13.82 10.37 23.40
N TYR A 201 -12.62 10.87 23.17
CA TYR A 201 -11.84 10.71 21.95
C TYR A 201 -10.36 10.70 22.27
N PHE A 202 -9.52 10.38 21.28
CA PHE A 202 -8.12 10.76 21.28
C PHE A 202 -7.76 11.44 19.96
N GLN A 203 -6.60 12.09 19.91
CA GLN A 203 -6.11 12.76 18.73
C GLN A 203 -5.00 11.94 18.09
N VAL A 204 -4.97 11.90 16.75
CA VAL A 204 -3.82 11.40 15.98
C VAL A 204 -3.35 12.48 15.02
N SER A 205 -2.10 12.90 15.15
CA SER A 205 -1.47 13.92 14.31
C SER A 205 -0.62 13.27 13.22
N LEU A 206 -1.06 13.34 11.97
CA LEU A 206 -0.23 12.95 10.83
C LEU A 206 0.59 14.14 10.37
N VAL A 207 1.90 13.96 10.20
CA VAL A 207 2.84 14.99 9.70
C VAL A 207 3.42 14.57 8.35
N ASN A 208 4.04 15.51 7.61
CA ASN A 208 4.83 15.25 6.41
C ASN A 208 4.14 14.42 5.30
N ARG A 209 2.81 14.52 5.12
CA ARG A 209 2.12 13.80 4.03
C ARG A 209 2.45 14.40 2.66
N LYS A 210 2.69 13.53 1.68
CA LYS A 210 3.09 13.88 0.29
C LYS A 210 2.14 14.86 -0.44
N GLY A 211 0.88 14.96 -0.03
CA GLY A 211 -0.09 15.93 -0.56
C GLY A 211 0.10 17.36 -0.04
N TRP A 212 0.60 17.52 1.19
CA TRP A 212 0.72 18.83 1.85
C TRP A 212 2.09 19.49 1.60
N LEU A 213 3.14 18.68 1.48
CA LEU A 213 4.50 19.12 1.14
C LEU A 213 4.61 19.89 -0.20
N ARG A 214 3.58 19.82 -1.06
CA ARG A 214 3.47 20.60 -2.31
C ARG A 214 3.04 22.06 -2.11
N LYS A 215 2.71 22.49 -0.90
CA LYS A 215 2.30 23.88 -0.57
C LYS A 215 3.31 24.64 0.31
N VAL A 216 4.47 24.06 0.60
CA VAL A 216 5.48 24.64 1.50
C VAL A 216 6.19 25.79 0.79
N ASN A 217 5.83 27.03 1.14
CA ASN A 217 6.52 28.25 0.68
C ASN A 217 7.44 28.83 1.76
N SER A 218 7.30 28.39 3.02
CA SER A 218 8.08 28.83 4.17
C SER A 218 8.47 27.67 5.08
N GLN A 219 9.51 27.83 5.91
CA GLN A 219 9.91 26.81 6.89
C GLN A 219 8.79 26.51 7.91
N SER A 220 7.96 27.50 8.24
CA SER A 220 6.77 27.38 9.09
C SER A 220 5.64 26.56 8.46
N ASP A 221 5.63 26.33 7.13
CA ASP A 221 4.62 25.48 6.49
C ASP A 221 4.88 23.98 6.69
N LEU A 222 6.07 23.58 7.16
CA LEU A 222 6.44 22.19 7.40
C LEU A 222 5.71 21.59 8.62
N ASP A 223 5.29 22.44 9.56
CA ASP A 223 4.52 22.04 10.75
C ASP A 223 3.03 21.76 10.45
N ASN A 224 2.59 21.88 9.19
CA ASN A 224 1.23 21.59 8.74
C ASN A 224 0.91 20.07 8.71
N GLY A 225 0.97 19.42 9.87
CA GLY A 225 0.26 18.17 10.10
C GLY A 225 -1.26 18.38 10.14
N ARG A 226 -2.03 17.28 10.10
CA ARG A 226 -3.46 17.30 10.46
C ARG A 226 -3.72 16.39 11.63
N THR A 227 -4.43 16.93 12.62
CA THR A 227 -4.83 16.24 13.84
C THR A 227 -6.27 15.76 13.71
N PHE A 228 -6.44 14.44 13.70
CA PHE A 228 -7.73 13.77 13.56
C PHE A 228 -8.27 13.45 14.95
N LYS A 229 -9.51 13.85 15.24
CA LYS A 229 -10.22 13.44 16.48
C LYS A 229 -10.88 12.08 16.24
N ILE A 230 -10.39 11.07 16.96
CA ILE A 230 -10.81 9.67 16.83
C ILE A 230 -11.78 9.37 17.97
N PHE A 231 -13.06 9.26 17.61
CA PHE A 231 -14.15 8.81 18.47
C PHE A 231 -14.40 7.31 18.24
N LYS A 232 -15.04 6.65 19.22
CA LYS A 232 -15.53 5.27 19.04
C LYS A 232 -16.51 5.18 17.86
N GLN A 233 -16.33 4.18 17.01
CA GLN A 233 -17.16 3.94 15.83
C GLN A 233 -18.23 2.86 16.08
N ASP A 234 -19.34 2.94 15.33
CA ASP A 234 -20.50 2.03 15.48
C ASP A 234 -20.24 0.59 15.03
N ILE A 235 -19.21 0.38 14.18
CA ILE A 235 -18.85 -0.91 13.59
C ILE A 235 -17.52 -1.35 14.22
N PRO A 236 -17.51 -2.35 15.12
CA PRO A 236 -16.30 -2.81 15.81
C PRO A 236 -15.14 -3.17 14.88
N GLU A 237 -15.44 -3.75 13.73
CA GLU A 237 -14.45 -4.25 12.76
C GLU A 237 -13.75 -3.15 11.94
N ILE A 238 -14.15 -1.89 12.11
CA ILE A 238 -13.37 -0.72 11.64
C ILE A 238 -12.99 0.24 12.78
N ASP A 239 -13.35 -0.08 14.03
CA ASP A 239 -13.22 0.83 15.17
C ASP A 239 -11.76 1.01 15.62
N MET A 240 -11.06 1.88 14.90
CA MET A 240 -9.72 2.37 15.23
C MET A 240 -9.62 2.82 16.70
N TYR A 241 -10.70 3.33 17.30
CA TYR A 241 -10.67 3.79 18.68
C TYR A 241 -10.33 2.65 19.65
N THR A 242 -11.08 1.54 19.58
CA THR A 242 -10.84 0.38 20.45
C THR A 242 -9.57 -0.36 20.05
N HIS A 243 -9.41 -0.71 18.77
CA HIS A 243 -8.30 -1.57 18.32
C HIS A 243 -6.92 -0.94 18.54
N LEU A 244 -6.76 0.36 18.25
CA LEU A 244 -5.48 1.03 18.47
C LEU A 244 -5.12 1.14 19.96
N ARG A 245 -6.11 1.38 20.83
CA ARG A 245 -5.89 1.45 22.28
C ARG A 245 -5.48 0.10 22.86
N THR A 246 -6.17 -0.98 22.52
CA THR A 246 -5.78 -2.32 23.01
C THR A 246 -4.41 -2.74 22.47
N TRP A 247 -4.05 -2.38 21.23
CA TRP A 247 -2.69 -2.59 20.73
C TRP A 247 -1.64 -1.79 21.52
N ILE A 248 -1.86 -0.50 21.79
CA ILE A 248 -0.92 0.30 22.60
C ILE A 248 -0.76 -0.30 24.00
N GLN A 249 -1.85 -0.71 24.65
CA GLN A 249 -1.81 -1.37 25.96
C GLN A 249 -1.02 -2.70 25.94
N HIS A 250 -1.23 -3.52 24.90
CA HIS A 250 -0.49 -4.77 24.69
C HIS A 250 1.00 -4.54 24.35
N LEU A 251 1.30 -3.45 23.63
CA LEU A 251 2.65 -3.05 23.28
C LEU A 251 3.42 -2.53 24.51
N GLU A 252 2.79 -1.73 25.37
CA GLU A 252 3.38 -1.27 26.64
C GLU A 252 3.60 -2.44 27.62
N SER A 253 2.64 -3.36 27.75
CA SER A 253 2.75 -4.52 28.64
C SER A 253 3.80 -5.54 28.16
N THR A 254 3.91 -5.75 26.84
CA THR A 254 4.95 -6.63 26.24
C THR A 254 6.34 -5.96 26.26
N SER A 255 6.41 -4.62 26.19
CA SER A 255 7.68 -3.87 26.29
C SER A 255 8.15 -3.66 27.74
N GLY A 256 7.33 -3.96 28.74
CA GLY A 256 7.63 -3.74 30.16
C GLY A 256 7.75 -2.25 30.56
N ARG A 257 7.33 -1.33 29.70
CA ARG A 257 7.40 0.12 29.91
C ARG A 257 6.35 0.85 29.09
N LYS A 258 6.00 2.07 29.52
CA LYS A 258 5.23 2.99 28.68
C LYS A 258 6.00 3.39 27.43
N LEU A 259 5.27 3.76 26.37
CA LEU A 259 5.86 4.33 25.16
C LEU A 259 6.48 5.70 25.45
N GLN A 260 7.61 5.96 24.82
CA GLN A 260 8.29 7.24 24.78
C GLN A 260 7.94 7.94 23.46
N GLU A 261 7.96 9.28 23.45
CA GLU A 261 7.57 10.12 22.31
C GLU A 261 8.10 9.66 20.94
N GLY A 262 9.37 9.21 20.89
CA GLY A 262 10.03 8.73 19.68
C GLY A 262 9.78 7.25 19.30
N ASP A 263 9.11 6.46 20.13
CA ASP A 263 8.77 5.07 19.79
C ASP A 263 7.69 5.02 18.71
N TYR A 264 7.79 4.05 17.80
CA TYR A 264 6.78 3.79 16.77
C TYR A 264 5.57 3.06 17.33
N ILE A 265 4.38 3.52 16.94
CA ILE A 265 3.10 2.84 17.22
C ILE A 265 3.02 1.49 16.50
N PHE A 266 3.62 1.38 15.32
CA PHE A 266 3.70 0.14 14.55
C PHE A 266 5.16 -0.29 14.38
N PRO A 267 5.78 -0.86 15.43
CA PRO A 267 7.19 -1.19 15.45
C PRO A 267 7.51 -2.50 14.72
N TYR A 268 8.80 -2.72 14.45
CA TYR A 268 9.32 -4.00 14.01
C TYR A 268 9.17 -5.06 15.12
N MET A 269 8.68 -6.24 14.74
CA MET A 269 8.57 -7.40 15.61
C MET A 269 9.44 -8.53 15.05
N SER A 270 10.42 -8.95 15.84
CA SER A 270 11.30 -10.06 15.47
C SER A 270 10.58 -11.42 15.56
N PRO A 271 11.01 -12.45 14.80
CA PRO A 271 10.48 -13.81 14.92
C PRO A 271 10.65 -14.46 16.31
N ASN A 272 11.44 -13.85 17.21
CA ASN A 272 11.67 -14.30 18.57
C ASN A 272 10.72 -13.62 19.58
N SER A 273 9.61 -13.03 19.11
CA SER A 273 8.64 -12.26 19.92
C SER A 273 9.16 -10.96 20.53
N HIS A 274 10.45 -10.63 20.38
CA HIS A 274 10.96 -9.33 20.82
C HIS A 274 10.43 -8.25 19.88
N ILE A 275 9.73 -7.27 20.45
CA ILE A 275 9.29 -6.05 19.78
C ILE A 275 10.39 -5.00 19.90
N HIS A 276 10.59 -4.18 18.86
CA HIS A 276 11.62 -3.14 18.81
C HIS A 276 10.98 -1.75 18.62
N PRO A 277 10.49 -1.09 19.70
CA PRO A 277 9.78 0.20 19.61
C PRO A 277 10.49 1.31 18.84
N ILE A 278 11.83 1.29 18.77
CA ILE A 278 12.66 2.28 18.07
C ILE A 278 12.79 2.07 16.55
N GLU A 279 12.26 0.98 16.00
CA GLU A 279 12.34 0.64 14.57
C GLU A 279 10.92 0.46 13.99
N PRO A 280 10.56 1.09 12.86
CA PRO A 280 9.23 0.98 12.28
C PRO A 280 9.02 -0.34 11.53
N ILE A 281 7.78 -0.82 11.46
CA ILE A 281 7.42 -1.96 10.60
C ILE A 281 7.64 -1.63 9.12
N SER A 282 8.35 -2.49 8.39
CA SER A 282 8.61 -2.27 6.96
C SER A 282 7.34 -2.46 6.11
N HIS A 283 7.25 -1.73 4.99
CA HIS A 283 6.15 -1.87 4.02
C HIS A 283 5.94 -3.34 3.63
N ASP A 284 7.03 -4.06 3.36
CA ASP A 284 6.97 -5.44 2.88
C ASP A 284 6.52 -6.40 4.00
N LYS A 285 6.86 -6.13 5.27
CA LYS A 285 6.30 -6.90 6.39
C LYS A 285 4.80 -6.64 6.53
N VAL A 286 4.32 -5.41 6.34
CA VAL A 286 2.87 -5.11 6.32
C VAL A 286 2.18 -5.77 5.12
N GLN A 287 2.76 -5.73 3.92
CA GLN A 287 2.18 -6.35 2.73
C GLN A 287 2.15 -7.89 2.84
N ASN A 288 3.17 -8.51 3.44
CA ASN A 288 3.16 -9.94 3.73
C ASN A 288 2.11 -10.31 4.80
N LEU A 289 1.99 -9.51 5.88
CA LEU A 289 0.93 -9.71 6.87
C LEU A 289 -0.47 -9.52 6.26
N LEU A 290 -0.67 -8.53 5.39
CA LEU A 290 -1.90 -8.33 4.65
C LEU A 290 -2.27 -9.57 3.85
N SER A 291 -1.35 -10.11 3.04
CA SER A 291 -1.58 -11.32 2.25
C SER A 291 -1.87 -12.56 3.11
N THR A 292 -1.24 -12.69 4.29
CA THR A 292 -1.55 -13.76 5.25
C THR A 292 -2.95 -13.60 5.84
N PHE A 293 -3.33 -12.40 6.25
CA PHE A 293 -4.63 -12.13 6.89
C PHE A 293 -5.79 -12.25 5.90
N THR A 294 -5.62 -11.77 4.66
CA THR A 294 -6.65 -11.91 3.62
C THR A 294 -6.83 -13.37 3.23
N LYS A 295 -5.73 -14.13 3.08
CA LYS A 295 -5.79 -15.58 2.82
C LYS A 295 -6.43 -16.35 3.99
N GLY A 296 -6.05 -16.04 5.23
CA GLY A 296 -6.58 -16.67 6.43
C GLY A 296 -8.09 -16.47 6.56
N ALA A 297 -8.56 -15.26 6.30
CA ALA A 297 -9.98 -14.91 6.28
C ALA A 297 -10.76 -15.44 5.06
N GLY A 298 -10.13 -16.16 4.12
CA GLY A 298 -10.77 -16.72 2.93
C GLY A 298 -11.07 -15.70 1.81
N LEU A 299 -10.42 -14.53 1.82
CA LEU A 299 -10.59 -13.51 0.77
C LEU A 299 -9.82 -13.90 -0.50
N THR A 300 -10.51 -13.90 -1.64
CA THR A 300 -9.99 -14.34 -2.94
C THR A 300 -9.22 -13.25 -3.71
N LYS A 301 -9.40 -11.97 -3.35
CA LYS A 301 -8.78 -10.81 -4.01
C LYS A 301 -7.35 -10.54 -3.56
N HIS A 302 -6.51 -10.07 -4.47
CA HIS A 302 -5.14 -9.67 -4.16
C HIS A 302 -5.06 -8.20 -3.70
N PHE A 303 -5.16 -7.99 -2.38
CA PHE A 303 -5.04 -6.66 -1.80
C PHE A 303 -3.58 -6.15 -1.71
N LYS A 304 -3.38 -4.90 -2.11
CA LYS A 304 -2.15 -4.13 -1.84
C LYS A 304 -2.42 -3.12 -0.73
N THR A 305 -1.42 -2.71 0.06
CA THR A 305 -1.58 -1.79 1.23
C THR A 305 -2.33 -0.47 0.99
N HIS A 306 -2.56 -0.07 -0.26
CA HIS A 306 -3.41 1.06 -0.63
C HIS A 306 -4.93 0.78 -0.55
N CYS A 307 -5.36 -0.49 -0.43
CA CYS A 307 -6.76 -0.91 -0.41
C CYS A 307 -7.58 -0.25 0.69
N PHE A 308 -6.99 -0.05 1.88
CA PHE A 308 -7.61 0.59 3.04
C PHE A 308 -7.92 2.06 2.79
N ARG A 309 -7.00 2.80 2.16
CA ARG A 309 -7.20 4.20 1.78
C ARG A 309 -8.37 4.36 0.80
N ARG A 310 -8.50 3.44 -0.16
CA ARG A 310 -9.59 3.48 -1.14
C ARG A 310 -10.92 3.06 -0.52
N GLY A 311 -10.92 1.92 0.16
CA GLY A 311 -12.10 1.33 0.82
C GLY A 311 -12.71 2.23 1.88
N GLY A 312 -11.90 2.84 2.74
CA GLY A 312 -12.37 3.78 3.76
C GLY A 312 -13.00 5.04 3.18
N ALA A 313 -12.42 5.59 2.11
CA ALA A 313 -12.96 6.76 1.40
C ALA A 313 -14.27 6.43 0.67
N GLN A 314 -14.33 5.31 -0.06
CA GLN A 314 -15.56 4.84 -0.71
C GLN A 314 -16.64 4.45 0.30
N TYR A 315 -16.28 3.87 1.45
CA TYR A 315 -17.21 3.60 2.54
C TYR A 315 -17.83 4.90 3.05
N ARG A 316 -17.03 5.88 3.47
CA ARG A 316 -17.57 7.16 3.96
C ARG A 316 -18.31 7.97 2.90
N PHE A 317 -17.98 7.84 1.62
CA PHE A 317 -18.68 8.57 0.54
C PHE A 317 -19.98 7.87 0.08
N MET A 318 -20.00 6.54 -0.05
CA MET A 318 -21.06 5.81 -0.77
C MET A 318 -21.71 4.68 0.03
N HIS A 319 -20.94 3.91 0.81
CA HIS A 319 -21.44 2.65 1.41
C HIS A 319 -21.79 2.75 2.91
N ALA A 320 -21.51 3.88 3.55
CA ALA A 320 -22.01 4.19 4.88
C ALA A 320 -23.55 4.35 4.85
N PRO A 321 -24.25 4.07 5.97
CA PRO A 321 -25.68 4.34 6.09
C PRO A 321 -26.03 5.80 5.80
N LEU A 322 -27.29 6.03 5.39
CA LEU A 322 -27.82 7.38 5.16
C LEU A 322 -27.65 8.25 6.41
N GLY A 323 -27.29 9.52 6.22
CA GLY A 323 -26.93 10.43 7.32
C GLY A 323 -25.57 10.14 8.00
N LYS A 324 -24.87 9.04 7.67
CA LYS A 324 -23.49 8.73 8.13
C LYS A 324 -22.45 8.81 7.00
N ARG A 325 -22.90 9.12 5.77
CA ARG A 325 -22.08 9.48 4.61
C ARG A 325 -21.46 10.87 4.78
N TRP A 326 -20.34 11.13 4.11
CA TRP A 326 -19.56 12.36 4.22
C TRP A 326 -19.59 13.16 2.91
N THR A 327 -19.67 14.49 3.01
CA THR A 327 -19.63 15.38 1.85
C THR A 327 -18.28 15.31 1.14
N LEU A 328 -18.24 15.68 -0.15
CA LEU A 328 -17.00 15.65 -0.93
C LEU A 328 -15.88 16.52 -0.31
N ASP A 329 -16.23 17.62 0.36
CA ASP A 329 -15.29 18.47 1.08
C ASP A 329 -14.73 17.78 2.34
N MET A 330 -15.55 17.03 3.08
CA MET A 330 -15.08 16.18 4.17
C MET A 330 -14.15 15.08 3.65
N ILE A 331 -14.45 14.45 2.50
CA ILE A 331 -13.54 13.49 1.86
C ILE A 331 -12.18 14.16 1.53
N GLN A 332 -12.21 15.31 0.85
CA GLN A 332 -11.01 16.08 0.49
C GLN A 332 -10.15 16.46 1.71
N TRP A 333 -10.80 16.99 2.76
CA TRP A 333 -10.13 17.38 3.99
C TRP A 333 -9.52 16.18 4.73
N TRP A 334 -10.24 15.06 4.81
CA TRP A 334 -9.80 13.92 5.60
C TRP A 334 -8.66 13.15 4.93
N GLY A 335 -8.78 12.80 3.65
CA GLY A 335 -7.74 12.04 2.94
C GLY A 335 -6.49 12.82 2.53
N GLY A 336 -6.43 14.11 2.87
CA GLY A 336 -5.25 14.95 2.67
C GLY A 336 -5.02 15.41 1.24
N TRP A 337 -6.07 15.50 0.41
CA TRP A 337 -5.98 16.03 -0.95
C TRP A 337 -5.63 17.53 -0.95
N ALA A 338 -4.97 17.99 -2.01
CA ALA A 338 -4.55 19.38 -2.14
C ALA A 338 -5.60 20.22 -2.87
N SER A 339 -5.90 21.41 -2.38
CA SER A 339 -6.72 22.39 -3.11
C SER A 339 -6.05 22.70 -4.46
N GLY A 340 -6.69 22.29 -5.57
CA GLY A 340 -6.12 22.35 -6.92
C GLY A 340 -5.76 20.99 -7.54
N GLU A 341 -5.80 19.88 -6.79
CA GLU A 341 -5.97 18.56 -7.43
C GLU A 341 -7.37 18.52 -8.07
N GLN A 342 -7.45 18.10 -9.33
CA GLN A 342 -8.71 18.12 -10.08
C GLN A 342 -9.75 17.20 -9.40
N THR A 343 -10.91 17.78 -9.04
CA THR A 343 -12.04 17.10 -8.40
C THR A 343 -12.46 15.84 -9.17
N ASP A 344 -12.39 15.90 -10.50
CA ASP A 344 -12.56 14.79 -11.44
C ASP A 344 -11.69 13.55 -11.11
N MET A 345 -10.41 13.73 -10.73
CA MET A 345 -9.58 12.58 -10.31
C MET A 345 -10.02 11.98 -8.96
N LEU A 346 -10.56 12.79 -8.04
CA LEU A 346 -11.14 12.28 -6.79
C LEU A 346 -12.48 11.57 -7.05
N ILE A 347 -13.34 12.15 -7.89
CA ILE A 347 -14.59 11.54 -8.32
C ILE A 347 -14.31 10.21 -9.01
N ARG A 348 -13.39 10.14 -9.98
CA ARG A 348 -12.97 8.87 -10.61
C ARG A 348 -12.35 7.87 -9.62
N TYR A 349 -11.59 8.32 -8.61
CA TYR A 349 -11.06 7.43 -7.57
C TYR A 349 -12.16 6.73 -6.74
N LEU A 350 -13.27 7.43 -6.51
CA LEU A 350 -14.45 6.95 -5.78
C LEU A 350 -15.43 6.17 -6.68
N VAL A 351 -15.81 6.75 -7.82
CA VAL A 351 -16.94 6.36 -8.69
C VAL A 351 -16.57 5.33 -9.76
N ASN A 352 -15.29 5.14 -10.11
CA ASN A 352 -14.90 4.09 -11.08
C ASN A 352 -15.27 2.64 -10.64
N SER A 353 -15.78 2.44 -9.42
CA SER A 353 -16.30 1.16 -8.94
C SER A 353 -17.81 0.98 -9.16
N LEU A 354 -18.56 2.04 -9.49
CA LEU A 354 -19.98 2.01 -9.82
C LEU A 354 -20.21 1.68 -11.30
N GLN A 355 -19.33 2.17 -12.19
CA GLN A 355 -19.36 1.91 -13.64
C GLN A 355 -19.23 0.42 -14.02
N SER A 356 -18.86 -0.46 -13.07
CA SER A 356 -18.84 -1.92 -13.24
C SER A 356 -20.09 -2.64 -12.70
N GLN A 357 -21.06 -1.89 -12.15
CA GLN A 357 -22.31 -2.38 -11.56
C GLN A 357 -23.55 -1.78 -12.26
N GLU A 358 -23.44 -0.57 -12.79
CA GLU A 358 -24.52 0.17 -13.48
C GLU A 358 -24.70 -0.32 -14.95
N ASN A 359 -25.32 -1.49 -15.13
CA ASN A 359 -25.62 -2.10 -16.44
C ASN A 359 -27.10 -2.01 -16.86
N ASP A 360 -27.98 -1.46 -16.02
CA ASP A 360 -29.38 -1.19 -16.33
C ASP A 360 -29.73 0.25 -15.95
N TYR A 361 -30.52 0.90 -16.80
CA TYR A 361 -31.01 2.28 -16.69
C TYR A 361 -32.42 2.40 -17.29
N SER A 362 -33.13 1.28 -17.47
CA SER A 362 -34.42 1.21 -18.18
C SER A 362 -35.55 1.98 -17.48
N ASP A 363 -35.39 2.26 -16.19
CA ASP A 363 -36.27 3.06 -15.32
C ASP A 363 -35.82 4.53 -15.15
N ALA A 364 -34.70 4.94 -15.75
CA ALA A 364 -34.05 6.21 -15.43
C ALA A 364 -34.85 7.49 -15.79
N LEU A 365 -35.99 7.34 -16.47
CA LEU A 365 -36.93 8.41 -16.84
C LEU A 365 -38.28 8.30 -16.11
N ASP A 366 -38.42 7.45 -15.08
CA ASP A 366 -39.64 7.43 -14.25
C ASP A 366 -39.85 8.80 -13.57
N LEU A 367 -41.01 9.39 -13.82
CA LEU A 367 -41.39 10.70 -13.28
C LEU A 367 -41.73 10.64 -11.78
N LEU A 368 -41.84 9.45 -11.19
CA LEU A 368 -41.94 9.25 -9.74
C LEU A 368 -40.57 9.22 -9.04
N ARG A 369 -39.47 9.33 -9.80
CA ARG A 369 -38.12 9.54 -9.27
C ARG A 369 -37.94 10.97 -8.77
N ASN A 370 -38.48 11.24 -7.59
CA ASN A 370 -38.11 12.41 -6.81
C ASN A 370 -36.59 12.42 -6.56
N GLY A 371 -36.01 13.62 -6.47
CA GLY A 371 -34.57 13.82 -6.34
C GLY A 371 -34.11 15.14 -6.93
N ASP A 372 -34.16 16.23 -6.15
CA ASP A 372 -33.46 17.48 -6.51
C ASP A 372 -31.93 17.25 -6.45
N PRO A 373 -31.22 17.20 -7.60
CA PRO A 373 -29.83 16.79 -7.65
C PRO A 373 -28.88 17.80 -7.00
N ASN A 374 -29.37 19.01 -6.68
CA ASN A 374 -28.59 20.07 -6.06
C ASN A 374 -28.50 19.94 -4.53
N LYS A 375 -29.26 19.02 -3.92
CA LYS A 375 -29.33 18.84 -2.45
C LYS A 375 -28.73 17.53 -1.96
N SER A 376 -28.81 16.45 -2.73
CA SER A 376 -28.14 15.19 -2.42
C SER A 376 -27.88 14.36 -3.68
N LEU A 377 -26.69 13.77 -3.77
CA LEU A 377 -26.27 12.89 -4.87
C LEU A 377 -27.16 11.64 -5.03
N MET A 378 -27.85 11.24 -3.95
CA MET A 378 -28.69 10.04 -3.87
C MET A 378 -30.07 10.33 -3.26
N GLY A 379 -30.60 11.56 -3.44
CA GLY A 379 -31.94 11.95 -2.98
C GLY A 379 -32.14 12.05 -1.45
N GLU A 380 -31.15 11.69 -0.64
CA GLU A 380 -31.23 11.38 0.82
C GLU A 380 -32.02 12.36 1.72
N HIS A 381 -32.18 13.61 1.30
CA HIS A 381 -33.02 14.61 1.98
C HIS A 381 -34.53 14.31 1.96
N GLU A 382 -34.99 13.42 1.09
CA GLU A 382 -36.40 13.03 0.98
C GLU A 382 -36.74 11.94 2.02
N LEU A 383 -35.90 10.91 2.14
CA LEU A 383 -36.03 9.84 3.16
C LEU A 383 -35.85 10.31 4.62
N THR A 384 -35.40 11.56 4.82
CA THR A 384 -35.26 12.21 6.13
C THR A 384 -36.07 13.51 6.24
N GLY A 385 -36.83 13.87 5.21
CA GLY A 385 -37.72 15.01 5.19
C GLY A 385 -39.04 14.75 5.93
N LEU A 386 -39.81 15.81 6.14
CA LEU A 386 -41.24 15.67 6.41
C LEU A 386 -41.92 15.26 5.11
N ALA A 387 -42.76 14.22 5.15
CA ALA A 387 -43.49 13.71 3.99
C ALA A 387 -44.21 14.85 3.25
N THR A 388 -43.98 14.92 1.94
CA THR A 388 -44.52 15.99 1.09
C THR A 388 -46.04 15.92 0.99
N THR A 389 -46.65 17.03 0.61
CA THR A 389 -48.11 17.10 0.41
C THR A 389 -48.61 16.21 -0.73
N ASP A 390 -47.76 15.80 -1.68
CA ASP A 390 -48.12 14.83 -2.72
C ASP A 390 -47.93 13.37 -2.28
N GLU A 391 -46.92 13.05 -1.46
CA GLU A 391 -46.80 11.72 -0.86
C GLU A 391 -47.98 11.44 0.09
N LEU A 392 -48.37 12.41 0.92
CA LEU A 392 -49.56 12.33 1.77
C LEU A 392 -50.87 12.21 0.97
N ARG A 393 -50.96 12.91 -0.18
CA ARG A 393 -52.09 12.82 -1.11
C ARG A 393 -52.16 11.42 -1.75
N THR A 394 -51.02 10.90 -2.21
CA THR A 394 -50.88 9.59 -2.86
C THR A 394 -51.17 8.45 -1.89
N LEU A 395 -50.71 8.56 -0.63
CA LEU A 395 -51.08 7.65 0.45
C LEU A 395 -52.60 7.69 0.70
N GLY A 396 -53.19 8.89 0.76
CA GLY A 396 -54.64 9.08 0.91
C GLY A 396 -55.46 8.42 -0.21
N THR A 397 -55.08 8.62 -1.47
CA THR A 397 -55.76 7.97 -2.62
C THR A 397 -55.58 6.47 -2.63
N THR A 398 -54.40 5.97 -2.22
CA THR A 398 -54.11 4.51 -2.15
C THR A 398 -54.94 3.84 -1.06
N ILE A 399 -55.05 4.47 0.12
CA ILE A 399 -55.91 4.00 1.22
C ILE A 399 -57.39 4.02 0.81
N LEU A 400 -57.86 5.07 0.14
CA LEU A 400 -59.24 5.14 -0.35
C LEU A 400 -59.55 4.06 -1.41
N ALA A 401 -58.63 3.81 -2.35
CA ALA A 401 -58.76 2.74 -3.33
C ALA A 401 -58.77 1.34 -2.66
N ALA A 402 -57.92 1.12 -1.66
CA ALA A 402 -57.92 -0.12 -0.89
C ALA A 402 -59.26 -0.33 -0.16
N ILE A 403 -59.78 0.68 0.54
CA ILE A 403 -61.09 0.64 1.22
C ILE A 403 -62.23 0.35 0.22
N GLN A 404 -62.19 0.95 -0.98
CA GLN A 404 -63.17 0.66 -2.03
C GLN A 404 -63.09 -0.79 -2.52
N SER A 405 -61.89 -1.36 -2.67
CA SER A 405 -61.70 -2.77 -3.03
C SER A 405 -62.20 -3.75 -1.94
N CYS A 406 -62.02 -3.42 -0.66
CA CYS A 406 -62.49 -4.24 0.47
C CYS A 406 -64.02 -4.35 0.56
N ASN A 407 -64.79 -3.43 -0.04
CA ASN A 407 -66.25 -3.46 -0.02
C ASN A 407 -66.88 -4.42 -1.05
N CYS A 408 -66.08 -5.10 -1.87
CA CYS A 408 -66.56 -6.05 -2.90
C CYS A 408 -66.27 -7.51 -2.51
N VAL A 409 -67.10 -8.10 -1.64
CA VAL A 409 -67.03 -9.53 -1.27
C VAL A 409 -68.27 -10.29 -1.77
N PRO A 410 -68.14 -11.13 -2.83
CA PRO A 410 -69.09 -12.20 -3.11
C PRO A 410 -68.85 -13.39 -2.17
N THR A 411 -69.90 -13.84 -1.49
CA THR A 411 -69.82 -14.94 -0.51
C THR A 411 -69.57 -16.30 -1.17
N LEU A 412 -68.50 -17.00 -0.77
CA LEU A 412 -68.34 -18.45 -0.99
C LEU A 412 -67.82 -19.16 0.27
N VAL A 413 -68.11 -20.45 0.37
CA VAL A 413 -68.10 -21.26 1.61
C VAL A 413 -66.81 -22.10 1.74
N PRO A 414 -66.22 -22.24 2.95
CA PRO A 414 -64.99 -23.00 3.15
C PRO A 414 -65.22 -24.51 3.32
N THR A 415 -64.26 -25.32 2.84
CA THR A 415 -64.16 -26.76 3.15
C THR A 415 -62.70 -27.19 3.33
N HIS A 416 -62.35 -27.69 4.51
CA HIS A 416 -61.15 -28.50 4.77
C HIS A 416 -61.53 -30.01 4.75
N PRO A 417 -60.59 -30.92 4.47
CA PRO A 417 -59.82 -31.56 5.54
C PRO A 417 -58.32 -31.78 5.23
N ALA A 418 -57.61 -32.40 6.18
CA ALA A 418 -56.20 -32.88 6.10
C ALA A 418 -56.18 -34.32 6.70
N PRO A 419 -55.08 -34.91 7.24
CA PRO A 419 -53.63 -34.78 6.99
C PRO A 419 -52.91 -36.17 6.80
N GLY A 420 -51.58 -36.19 6.66
CA GLY A 420 -50.71 -37.38 6.84
C GLY A 420 -49.45 -37.35 5.95
N TYR A 421 -48.37 -38.13 6.19
CA TYR A 421 -47.88 -38.85 7.39
C TYR A 421 -46.36 -39.18 7.18
N ASP A 422 -45.61 -39.45 8.25
CA ASP A 422 -44.13 -39.64 8.32
C ASP A 422 -43.73 -41.15 8.14
N PRO A 423 -42.47 -41.67 8.29
CA PRO A 423 -41.17 -41.10 8.69
C PRO A 423 -39.91 -41.66 7.92
N THR A 424 -38.71 -41.61 8.53
CA THR A 424 -37.49 -42.50 8.36
C THR A 424 -36.59 -42.33 7.11
N GLN A 425 -35.25 -42.56 7.11
CA GLN A 425 -34.29 -42.95 8.18
C GLN A 425 -32.79 -42.62 7.85
N GLN A 426 -32.01 -42.33 8.91
CA GLN A 426 -30.59 -42.69 9.24
C GLN A 426 -29.39 -42.60 8.27
N ASP A 427 -28.26 -42.14 8.85
CA ASP A 427 -26.83 -42.56 8.76
C ASP A 427 -26.12 -42.54 7.38
N ASP A 428 -24.79 -42.33 7.25
CA ASP A 428 -23.67 -42.86 8.05
C ASP A 428 -22.35 -42.06 7.86
N ALA A 429 -21.28 -42.35 8.62
CA ALA A 429 -19.94 -41.76 8.46
C ALA A 429 -18.78 -42.63 9.01
N PRO A 430 -17.59 -42.63 8.37
CA PRO A 430 -16.36 -43.12 9.04
C PRO A 430 -15.09 -42.25 8.85
N ASP A 431 -14.11 -42.48 9.72
CA ASP A 431 -12.71 -42.01 9.64
C ASP A 431 -11.79 -43.24 9.30
N VAL A 432 -10.44 -43.35 9.36
CA VAL A 432 -9.38 -42.75 10.18
C VAL A 432 -8.01 -42.83 9.46
N SER A 433 -7.06 -42.01 9.91
CA SER A 433 -5.62 -42.33 10.14
C SER A 433 -4.51 -41.76 9.21
N PRO A 434 -3.25 -41.63 9.73
CA PRO A 434 -2.22 -40.72 9.21
C PRO A 434 -0.87 -41.41 8.88
N MET A 435 0.19 -40.64 8.53
CA MET A 435 1.57 -41.13 8.66
C MET A 435 2.72 -40.10 8.75
N PHE A 436 3.72 -40.49 9.56
CA PHE A 436 5.14 -40.10 9.63
C PHE A 436 5.65 -38.76 10.18
N CYS A 437 6.72 -38.91 10.98
CA CYS A 437 7.50 -37.89 11.69
C CYS A 437 8.93 -37.81 11.11
N LEU A 438 9.73 -36.82 11.51
CA LEU A 438 11.19 -36.97 11.65
C LEU A 438 11.81 -35.91 12.60
N GLU A 439 12.63 -36.35 13.53
CA GLU A 439 13.34 -35.53 14.53
C GLU A 439 14.81 -35.25 14.12
N LYS A 440 15.46 -34.28 14.79
CA LYS A 440 16.78 -34.50 15.44
C LYS A 440 17.31 -33.35 16.30
N ASP A 441 18.01 -33.72 17.36
CA ASP A 441 18.90 -32.92 18.22
C ASP A 441 20.14 -32.38 17.45
N SER A 442 21.10 -31.62 18.00
CA SER A 442 21.49 -31.42 19.41
C SER A 442 22.23 -30.10 19.67
N ALA A 443 22.87 -29.96 20.83
CA ALA A 443 23.16 -28.67 21.47
C ALA A 443 24.64 -28.26 21.62
N ARG A 444 24.79 -26.97 21.97
CA ARG A 444 25.76 -26.38 22.94
C ARG A 444 27.08 -25.75 22.43
N THR A 445 27.42 -24.67 23.15
CA THR A 445 28.77 -24.10 23.39
C THR A 445 29.19 -22.89 22.54
N LYS A 446 29.73 -21.86 23.21
CA LYS A 446 30.25 -20.61 22.64
C LYS A 446 31.77 -20.68 22.51
N LEU A 447 32.31 -20.39 21.34
CA LEU A 447 33.70 -19.95 21.10
C LEU A 447 33.74 -19.06 19.84
N GLN A 448 34.82 -18.30 19.66
CA GLN A 448 35.08 -17.48 18.46
C GLN A 448 36.51 -17.75 17.97
N PRO A 449 36.70 -18.10 16.68
CA PRO A 449 37.99 -18.05 16.02
C PRO A 449 38.06 -17.01 14.87
N GLN A 450 39.28 -16.83 14.34
CA GLN A 450 39.71 -15.79 13.40
C GLN A 450 39.07 -15.86 11.99
N GLY A 451 39.42 -14.88 11.15
CA GLY A 451 39.61 -15.13 9.73
C GLY A 451 39.48 -13.89 8.88
N TYR A 452 38.23 -13.54 8.54
CA TYR A 452 37.92 -12.85 7.30
C TYR A 452 37.26 -11.50 7.54
N TYR A 453 37.91 -10.44 7.06
CA TYR A 453 37.32 -9.12 6.86
C TYR A 453 37.01 -8.96 5.37
N VAL A 454 35.78 -8.57 5.03
CA VAL A 454 35.38 -8.25 3.66
C VAL A 454 34.99 -6.78 3.63
N PRO A 455 35.60 -5.95 2.79
CA PRO A 455 35.20 -4.56 2.62
C PRO A 455 33.72 -4.47 2.20
N SER A 456 32.99 -3.56 2.87
CA SER A 456 31.72 -3.08 2.31
C SER A 456 31.99 -2.35 1.00
N LEU A 457 31.05 -2.42 0.06
CA LEU A 457 31.15 -1.73 -1.22
C LEU A 457 30.05 -0.67 -1.31
N GLY A 458 30.41 0.50 -1.83
CA GLY A 458 29.48 1.59 -2.11
C GLY A 458 28.69 1.39 -3.40
N PRO A 459 27.68 2.24 -3.66
CA PRO A 459 26.97 2.27 -4.93
C PRO A 459 27.94 2.41 -6.12
N GLY A 460 27.72 1.65 -7.19
CA GLY A 460 28.55 1.67 -8.39
C GLY A 460 29.86 0.85 -8.33
N GLU A 461 30.27 0.33 -7.17
CA GLU A 461 31.52 -0.45 -7.05
C GLU A 461 31.43 -1.91 -7.55
N TRP A 462 30.53 -2.20 -8.48
CA TRP A 462 30.28 -3.55 -9.01
C TRP A 462 31.53 -4.23 -9.60
N LYS A 463 32.47 -3.46 -10.16
CA LYS A 463 33.76 -3.98 -10.65
C LYS A 463 34.59 -4.62 -9.53
N LYS A 464 34.65 -3.97 -8.35
CA LYS A 464 35.30 -4.54 -7.16
C LYS A 464 34.56 -5.79 -6.67
N ALA A 465 33.24 -5.86 -6.83
CA ALA A 465 32.48 -7.05 -6.44
C ALA A 465 32.82 -8.28 -7.29
N ILE A 466 33.09 -8.09 -8.58
CA ILE A 466 33.59 -9.12 -9.51
C ILE A 466 35.03 -9.51 -9.15
N GLU A 467 35.90 -8.53 -8.96
CA GLU A 467 37.31 -8.74 -8.61
C GLU A 467 37.47 -9.56 -7.31
N GLN A 468 36.73 -9.18 -6.26
CA GLN A 468 36.63 -9.92 -4.99
C GLN A 468 36.10 -11.36 -5.17
N TRP A 469 35.29 -11.63 -6.19
CA TRP A 469 34.75 -12.96 -6.48
C TRP A 469 35.72 -13.85 -7.26
N HIS A 470 36.35 -13.34 -8.33
CA HIS A 470 37.20 -14.13 -9.23
C HIS A 470 38.68 -14.18 -8.84
N HIS A 471 39.20 -13.14 -8.19
CA HIS A 471 40.63 -12.96 -7.89
C HIS A 471 40.90 -12.72 -6.40
N GLY A 472 39.97 -12.08 -5.69
CA GLY A 472 40.10 -11.73 -4.28
C GLY A 472 40.58 -10.29 -4.07
N ASP A 473 41.31 -10.06 -2.99
CA ASP A 473 42.03 -8.81 -2.70
C ASP A 473 43.34 -9.18 -1.97
N PRO A 474 44.47 -9.28 -2.71
CA PRO A 474 45.75 -9.63 -2.11
C PRO A 474 46.26 -8.61 -1.07
N ALA A 475 45.87 -7.34 -1.18
CA ALA A 475 46.26 -6.30 -0.23
C ALA A 475 45.50 -6.44 1.11
N ALA A 476 44.27 -6.93 1.07
CA ALA A 476 43.50 -7.34 2.25
C ALA A 476 43.81 -8.78 2.73
N GLY A 477 44.76 -9.49 2.11
CA GLY A 477 45.06 -10.90 2.41
C GLY A 477 43.94 -11.88 2.03
N MET A 478 43.06 -11.49 1.11
CA MET A 478 41.80 -12.18 0.81
C MET A 478 41.89 -12.97 -0.49
N ALA A 479 41.72 -14.30 -0.42
CA ALA A 479 41.55 -15.14 -1.60
C ALA A 479 40.20 -14.90 -2.30
N ALA A 480 40.08 -15.30 -3.57
CA ALA A 480 38.85 -15.21 -4.36
C ALA A 480 37.65 -15.89 -3.68
N MET A 481 36.52 -15.18 -3.52
CA MET A 481 35.36 -15.69 -2.75
C MET A 481 34.68 -16.92 -3.35
N LYS A 482 34.92 -17.23 -4.63
CA LYS A 482 34.48 -18.49 -5.23
C LYS A 482 35.16 -19.70 -4.54
N ASP A 483 36.45 -19.59 -4.20
CA ASP A 483 37.33 -20.67 -3.73
C ASP A 483 37.40 -20.81 -2.19
N TRP A 484 36.66 -19.97 -1.44
CA TRP A 484 36.66 -20.03 0.03
C TRP A 484 36.12 -21.37 0.56
N PRO A 485 36.79 -21.99 1.55
CA PRO A 485 36.35 -23.27 2.10
C PRO A 485 35.03 -23.12 2.87
N GLN A 486 34.21 -24.17 2.86
CA GLN A 486 32.87 -24.16 3.46
C GLN A 486 32.89 -23.81 4.98
N SER A 487 34.01 -24.08 5.66
CA SER A 487 34.27 -23.71 7.06
C SER A 487 34.31 -22.20 7.31
N ALA A 488 34.67 -21.38 6.32
CA ALA A 488 34.65 -19.91 6.43
C ALA A 488 33.23 -19.33 6.59
N PHE A 489 32.20 -20.14 6.31
CA PHE A 489 30.78 -19.78 6.47
C PHE A 489 30.15 -20.45 7.71
N SER A 490 30.96 -20.71 8.74
CA SER A 490 30.53 -21.23 10.05
C SER A 490 30.57 -20.14 11.14
N GLY A 491 29.95 -20.42 12.30
CA GLY A 491 29.93 -19.47 13.43
C GLY A 491 28.99 -18.28 13.27
N ARG A 492 29.14 -17.27 14.15
CA ARG A 492 28.13 -16.20 14.35
C ARG A 492 27.94 -15.28 13.14
N LYS A 493 29.00 -15.02 12.36
CA LYS A 493 28.94 -14.18 11.13
C LYS A 493 28.48 -14.94 9.88
N LYS A 494 27.99 -16.18 10.02
CA LYS A 494 27.53 -17.02 8.89
C LYS A 494 26.51 -16.30 7.99
N LYS A 495 25.52 -15.62 8.57
CA LYS A 495 24.50 -14.90 7.78
C LYS A 495 25.14 -13.77 6.97
N ASP A 496 25.92 -12.91 7.62
CA ASP A 496 26.53 -11.73 7.01
C ASP A 496 27.48 -12.13 5.87
N LEU A 497 28.41 -13.06 6.13
CA LEU A 497 29.37 -13.55 5.13
C LEU A 497 28.69 -14.32 3.99
N ALA A 498 27.64 -15.10 4.27
CA ALA A 498 26.87 -15.76 3.21
C ALA A 498 26.07 -14.77 2.35
N THR A 499 25.48 -13.73 2.95
CA THR A 499 24.78 -12.65 2.22
C THR A 499 25.75 -11.87 1.34
N ILE A 500 26.92 -11.47 1.88
CA ILE A 500 27.96 -10.77 1.11
C ILE A 500 28.44 -11.68 -0.04
N ARG A 501 28.81 -12.94 0.24
CA ARG A 501 29.24 -13.90 -0.79
C ARG A 501 28.16 -14.13 -1.85
N ARG A 502 26.88 -14.22 -1.47
CA ARG A 502 25.77 -14.37 -2.42
C ARG A 502 25.57 -13.11 -3.27
N GLY A 503 25.75 -11.91 -2.70
CA GLY A 503 25.77 -10.67 -3.46
C GLY A 503 26.90 -10.61 -4.49
N ARG A 504 28.13 -10.94 -4.08
CA ARG A 504 29.30 -11.03 -4.99
C ARG A 504 29.09 -12.08 -6.09
N TYR A 505 28.59 -13.26 -5.74
CA TYR A 505 28.20 -14.30 -6.69
C TYR A 505 27.17 -13.81 -7.71
N LEU A 506 26.06 -13.21 -7.25
CA LEU A 506 25.00 -12.74 -8.16
C LEU A 506 25.50 -11.64 -9.10
N ILE A 507 26.36 -10.74 -8.63
CA ILE A 507 26.99 -9.71 -9.46
C ILE A 507 27.90 -10.35 -10.52
N ALA A 508 28.78 -11.27 -10.11
CA ALA A 508 29.70 -11.97 -11.00
C ALA A 508 28.97 -12.82 -12.06
N MET A 509 27.99 -13.65 -11.66
CA MET A 509 27.23 -14.50 -12.59
C MET A 509 26.39 -13.67 -13.57
N ALA A 510 25.84 -12.54 -13.13
CA ALA A 510 25.13 -11.64 -14.04
C ALA A 510 26.10 -10.99 -15.04
N TYR A 511 27.29 -10.57 -14.61
CA TYR A 511 28.31 -10.04 -15.52
C TYR A 511 28.80 -11.07 -16.55
N GLU A 512 29.10 -12.31 -16.12
CA GLU A 512 29.47 -13.40 -17.03
C GLU A 512 28.32 -13.77 -17.98
N GLY A 513 27.08 -13.84 -17.47
CA GLY A 513 25.88 -14.18 -18.24
C GLY A 513 25.50 -13.16 -19.32
N TYR A 514 25.94 -11.90 -19.20
CA TYR A 514 25.72 -10.87 -20.22
C TYR A 514 26.81 -10.79 -21.30
N GLY A 515 27.84 -11.65 -21.27
CA GLY A 515 28.70 -11.89 -22.43
C GLY A 515 29.50 -10.66 -22.92
N THR A 516 30.08 -9.89 -22.00
CA THR A 516 30.99 -8.76 -22.31
C THR A 516 30.41 -7.67 -23.23
N PRO A 517 29.34 -6.99 -22.78
CA PRO A 517 29.41 -5.53 -22.78
C PRO A 517 29.00 -4.95 -21.41
N SER A 518 29.95 -4.29 -20.75
CA SER A 518 29.86 -3.72 -19.40
C SER A 518 28.74 -2.71 -19.14
N PHE A 519 27.99 -2.32 -20.17
CA PHE A 519 27.02 -1.22 -20.15
C PHE A 519 25.72 -1.58 -19.43
N LEU A 520 25.25 -2.83 -19.55
CA LEU A 520 24.03 -3.31 -18.90
C LEU A 520 24.12 -3.33 -17.36
N PHE A 521 25.34 -3.27 -16.80
CA PHE A 521 25.56 -3.37 -15.35
C PHE A 521 25.47 -2.02 -14.61
N LEU A 522 25.38 -0.89 -15.30
CA LEU A 522 25.39 0.45 -14.66
C LEU A 522 24.08 0.83 -13.93
N PHE A 523 23.06 -0.04 -13.97
CA PHE A 523 21.70 0.25 -13.48
C PHE A 523 21.16 -0.83 -12.51
N ILE A 524 22.07 -1.56 -11.83
CA ILE A 524 21.78 -2.53 -10.75
C ILE A 524 22.58 -2.15 -9.50
#